data_AF-A0A3C0ZR79-F1
#
_entry.id   AF-A0A3C0ZR79-F1
#
_cell.length_a   1.000
_cell.length_b   1.000
_cell.length_c   1.000
_cell.angle_alpha   90.00
_cell.angle_beta   90.00
_cell.angle_gamma   90.00
#
_symmetry.space_group_name_H-M   'P 1'
#
loop_
_entity.id
_entity.type
_entity.pdbx_description
1 polymer ?
#
loop_
_entity_poly.entity_id
_entity_poly.type
_entity_poly.pdbx_seq_one_letter_code
_entity_poly.pdbx_strand_id
1 'polypeptide(L)'
;MLFSRQEPDMKPAGISKKIAAMEKHSGFFNFYWDARAGKIWLEIDKWDHEFLYVTSLPAGVGSNDIGLDRGQLGGERVVKFQRIGPKVLLIQPNYDFRAVTNDPDERRAVEEAFAQSVLWGFEVAAEEGSSVLVDAGSFYLRDAHDVVGALKRSNQGSFKLDGSRSAFYLPRTKNFPQNTEVEATLTFVGDDPGGWVRQVVPTPQAITVRQHHSFVQLPDGNFKPRRFDPRAGFFGPSYMDYATPIGEPIVKRFISRHRLQKKNPSAEVSEAIKPIVYYLDRGTPEPIRSALLEGARWWNQAFEATGFRNAFRVEIMPEGADPMDVRYNLIQWV
;
A
#
# COMPACT_ATOMS: atom_id res chain seq x y z
N MET A 1 50.22 -28.49 -14.65
CA MET A 1 48.76 -28.56 -14.84
C MET A 1 48.11 -27.69 -13.78
N LEU A 2 47.74 -26.46 -14.14
CA LEU A 2 46.94 -25.57 -13.29
C LEU A 2 45.52 -25.60 -13.86
N PHE A 3 44.58 -26.13 -13.08
CA PHE A 3 43.18 -26.23 -13.47
C PHE A 3 42.57 -24.83 -13.54
N SER A 4 42.31 -24.35 -14.75
CA SER A 4 41.44 -23.22 -15.00
C SER A 4 40.01 -23.63 -14.62
N ARG A 5 39.52 -23.20 -13.45
CA ARG A 5 38.09 -23.22 -13.17
C ARG A 5 37.44 -22.18 -14.08
N GLN A 6 36.74 -22.64 -15.11
CA GLN A 6 35.70 -21.84 -15.74
C GLN A 6 34.60 -21.62 -14.69
N GLU A 7 34.54 -20.41 -14.13
CA GLU A 7 33.31 -19.94 -13.53
C GLU A 7 32.26 -19.85 -14.64
N PRO A 8 31.06 -20.45 -14.48
CA PRO A 8 30.00 -20.25 -15.46
C PRO A 8 29.66 -18.76 -15.50
N ASP A 9 29.74 -18.16 -16.68
CA ASP A 9 29.29 -16.79 -16.97
C ASP A 9 27.76 -16.76 -16.75
N MET A 10 27.33 -16.65 -15.49
CA MET A 10 25.93 -16.55 -15.07
C MET A 10 25.46 -15.11 -15.31
N LYS A 11 25.51 -14.64 -16.55
CA LYS A 11 24.72 -13.47 -16.92
C LYS A 11 23.25 -13.90 -16.90
N PRO A 12 22.40 -13.21 -16.12
CA PRO A 12 20.97 -13.46 -16.16
C PRO A 12 20.48 -13.36 -17.61
N ALA A 13 19.52 -14.20 -18.00
CA ALA A 13 18.91 -14.11 -19.32
C ALA A 13 18.30 -12.71 -19.52
N GLY A 14 18.27 -12.20 -20.76
CA GLY A 14 17.61 -10.92 -21.04
C GLY A 14 16.12 -10.95 -20.68
N ILE A 15 15.61 -9.86 -20.07
CA ILE A 15 14.21 -9.75 -19.67
C ILE A 15 13.29 -10.04 -20.85
N SER A 16 13.50 -9.39 -22.00
CA SER A 16 12.72 -9.59 -23.23
C SER A 16 12.56 -11.07 -23.63
N LYS A 17 13.61 -11.89 -23.47
CA LYS A 17 13.55 -13.33 -23.77
C LYS A 17 12.72 -14.09 -22.73
N LYS A 18 12.86 -13.74 -21.45
CA LYS A 18 12.17 -14.40 -20.34
C LYS A 18 10.66 -14.17 -20.38
N ILE A 19 10.23 -12.97 -20.76
CA ILE A 19 8.82 -12.54 -20.73
C ILE A 19 8.06 -12.75 -22.05
N ALA A 20 8.70 -13.26 -23.11
CA ALA A 20 8.17 -13.27 -24.48
C ALA A 20 6.78 -13.93 -24.63
N ALA A 21 6.42 -14.85 -23.74
CA ALA A 21 5.14 -15.56 -23.74
C ALA A 21 4.25 -15.23 -22.52
N MET A 22 4.56 -14.15 -21.79
CA MET A 22 3.83 -13.69 -20.61
C MET A 22 2.95 -12.50 -20.97
N GLU A 23 1.82 -12.36 -20.27
CA GLU A 23 0.96 -11.18 -20.42
C GLU A 23 1.58 -10.00 -19.66
N LYS A 24 1.86 -8.90 -20.37
CA LYS A 24 2.42 -7.69 -19.77
C LYS A 24 1.32 -6.80 -19.21
N HIS A 25 1.46 -6.41 -17.95
CA HIS A 25 0.65 -5.37 -17.31
C HIS A 25 1.53 -4.13 -17.06
N SER A 26 1.28 -3.05 -17.80
CA SER A 26 2.06 -1.81 -17.70
C SER A 26 1.45 -0.82 -16.71
N GLY A 27 2.27 -0.11 -15.95
CA GLY A 27 1.81 0.86 -14.94
C GLY A 27 2.97 1.38 -14.10
N PHE A 28 2.76 1.59 -12.80
CA PHE A 28 3.79 2.17 -11.92
C PHE A 28 5.06 1.30 -11.85
N PHE A 29 4.89 0.03 -11.48
CA PHE A 29 5.86 -1.04 -11.77
C PHE A 29 5.24 -1.99 -12.78
N ASN A 30 5.95 -2.29 -13.87
CA ASN A 30 5.46 -3.31 -14.80
C ASN A 30 5.50 -4.68 -14.12
N PHE A 31 4.50 -5.50 -14.40
CA PHE A 31 4.54 -6.91 -14.04
C PHE A 31 4.03 -7.77 -15.19
N TYR A 32 4.35 -9.06 -15.11
CA TYR A 32 4.08 -10.02 -16.16
C TYR A 32 3.41 -11.25 -15.56
N TRP A 33 2.27 -11.62 -16.12
CA TRP A 33 1.55 -12.83 -15.74
C TRP A 33 2.00 -14.01 -16.61
N ASP A 34 2.60 -15.01 -15.97
CA ASP A 34 2.92 -16.29 -16.58
C ASP A 34 1.80 -17.28 -16.27
N ALA A 35 0.80 -17.33 -17.15
CA ALA A 35 -0.37 -18.19 -17.00
C ALA A 35 -0.03 -19.68 -16.92
N ARG A 36 1.09 -20.11 -17.53
CA ARG A 36 1.51 -21.53 -17.52
C ARG A 36 2.14 -21.92 -16.19
N ALA A 37 2.94 -21.02 -15.61
CA ALA A 37 3.57 -21.24 -14.32
C ALA A 37 2.69 -20.83 -13.13
N GLY A 38 1.63 -20.05 -13.36
CA GLY A 38 0.82 -19.46 -12.30
C GLY A 38 1.57 -18.40 -11.51
N LYS A 39 2.46 -17.63 -12.16
CA LYS A 39 3.40 -16.70 -11.50
C LYS A 39 3.22 -15.26 -11.96
N ILE A 40 3.42 -14.33 -11.02
CA ILE A 40 3.63 -12.91 -11.33
C ILE A 40 5.12 -12.60 -11.24
N TRP A 41 5.66 -12.08 -12.33
CA TRP A 41 7.01 -11.56 -12.41
C TRP A 41 6.97 -10.03 -12.33
N LEU A 42 7.75 -9.45 -11.42
CA LEU A 42 7.84 -8.00 -11.23
C LEU A 42 9.09 -7.46 -11.93
N GLU A 43 8.93 -6.43 -12.75
CA GLU A 43 10.06 -5.67 -13.29
C GLU A 43 10.36 -4.49 -12.37
N ILE A 44 11.60 -4.43 -11.90
CA ILE A 44 12.11 -3.38 -11.03
C ILE A 44 13.10 -2.54 -11.82
N ASP A 45 12.74 -1.29 -12.04
CA ASP A 45 13.45 -0.28 -12.85
C ASP A 45 13.78 0.98 -12.04
N LYS A 46 13.33 1.07 -10.78
CA LYS A 46 13.46 2.23 -9.89
C LYS A 46 14.21 1.86 -8.61
N TRP A 47 15.51 2.14 -8.59
CA TRP A 47 16.40 1.84 -7.47
C TRP A 47 16.44 2.98 -6.46
N ASP A 48 16.43 2.65 -5.17
CA ASP A 48 16.47 3.60 -4.06
C ASP A 48 15.36 4.68 -4.11
N HIS A 49 14.33 4.43 -4.92
CA HIS A 49 13.16 5.27 -5.08
C HIS A 49 12.07 4.80 -4.13
N GLU A 50 11.61 5.70 -3.28
CA GLU A 50 10.58 5.38 -2.30
C GLU A 50 9.17 5.38 -2.91
N PHE A 51 8.40 4.39 -2.51
CA PHE A 51 6.98 4.25 -2.84
C PHE A 51 6.23 3.76 -1.61
N LEU A 52 4.90 3.90 -1.60
CA LEU A 52 4.06 3.37 -0.54
C LEU A 52 3.67 1.93 -0.88
N TYR A 53 3.87 1.02 0.06
CA TYR A 53 3.37 -0.34 0.02
C TYR A 53 2.27 -0.52 1.06
N VAL A 54 1.06 -0.79 0.57
CA VAL A 54 -0.14 -0.98 1.39
C VAL A 54 -0.64 -2.41 1.22
N THR A 55 -1.01 -3.04 2.33
CA THR A 55 -1.78 -4.29 2.32
C THR A 55 -3.21 -4.02 2.77
N SER A 56 -4.19 -4.78 2.27
CA SER A 56 -5.56 -4.72 2.74
C SER A 56 -6.31 -6.04 2.56
N LEU A 57 -7.51 -6.14 3.14
CA LEU A 57 -8.41 -7.29 3.00
C LEU A 57 -9.67 -6.93 2.21
N PRO A 58 -9.65 -6.93 0.86
CA PRO A 58 -10.85 -6.70 0.05
C PRO A 58 -11.95 -7.76 0.25
N ALA A 59 -11.62 -8.93 0.81
CA ALA A 59 -12.60 -9.86 1.37
C ALA A 59 -12.04 -10.46 2.66
N GLY A 60 -12.62 -10.08 3.79
CA GLY A 60 -12.23 -10.56 5.12
C GLY A 60 -13.05 -11.76 5.59
N VAL A 61 -12.95 -12.07 6.88
CA VAL A 61 -13.69 -13.12 7.59
C VAL A 61 -15.12 -12.68 7.91
N GLY A 62 -15.36 -11.37 8.08
CA GLY A 62 -16.68 -10.81 8.37
C GLY A 62 -17.05 -10.91 9.86
N SER A 63 -16.09 -10.65 10.74
CA SER A 63 -16.29 -10.60 12.19
C SER A 63 -15.50 -9.43 12.77
N ASN A 64 -16.24 -8.42 13.22
CA ASN A 64 -15.68 -7.22 13.85
C ASN A 64 -14.80 -7.57 15.07
N ASP A 65 -15.19 -8.59 15.84
CA ASP A 65 -14.49 -9.01 17.05
C ASP A 65 -13.12 -9.65 16.75
N ILE A 66 -12.99 -10.33 15.60
CA ILE A 66 -11.71 -10.85 15.11
C ILE A 66 -10.87 -9.72 14.51
N GLY A 67 -11.52 -8.70 13.95
CA GLY A 67 -10.88 -7.56 13.30
C GLY A 67 -10.26 -7.96 11.96
N LEU A 68 -10.99 -8.74 11.16
CA LEU A 68 -10.61 -9.17 9.80
C LEU A 68 -11.77 -8.87 8.85
N ASP A 69 -12.16 -7.61 8.77
CA ASP A 69 -13.33 -7.17 8.00
C ASP A 69 -13.00 -6.85 6.55
N ARG A 70 -14.03 -6.88 5.71
CA ARG A 70 -13.93 -6.45 4.32
C ARG A 70 -13.51 -4.97 4.24
N GLY A 71 -12.55 -4.67 3.37
CA GLY A 71 -12.06 -3.31 3.16
C GLY A 71 -11.06 -2.83 4.22
N GLN A 72 -10.69 -3.67 5.18
CA GLN A 72 -9.75 -3.29 6.23
C GLN A 72 -8.36 -3.02 5.64
N LEU A 73 -7.82 -1.83 5.92
CA LEU A 73 -6.41 -1.52 5.65
C LEU A 73 -5.51 -2.25 6.66
N GLY A 74 -4.42 -2.81 6.14
CA GLY A 74 -3.36 -3.44 6.91
C GLY A 74 -2.20 -2.48 7.10
N GLY A 75 -0.97 -2.98 6.89
CA GLY A 75 0.23 -2.15 7.05
C GLY A 75 0.42 -1.18 5.89
N GLU A 76 0.63 0.10 6.23
CA GLU A 76 1.01 1.19 5.34
C GLU A 76 2.50 1.50 5.52
N ARG A 77 3.32 1.32 4.49
CA ARG A 77 4.79 1.36 4.64
C ARG A 77 5.41 2.19 3.52
N VAL A 78 6.30 3.11 3.87
CA VAL A 78 7.23 3.67 2.88
C VAL A 78 8.34 2.66 2.66
N VAL A 79 8.58 2.27 1.41
CA VAL A 79 9.54 1.24 1.05
C VAL A 79 10.33 1.63 -0.19
N LYS A 80 11.48 1.01 -0.40
CA LYS A 80 12.30 1.14 -1.61
C LYS A 80 12.94 -0.19 -1.99
N PHE A 81 13.23 -0.36 -3.27
CA PHE A 81 14.03 -1.50 -3.75
C PHE A 81 15.52 -1.13 -3.73
N GLN A 82 16.33 -2.02 -3.14
CA GLN A 82 17.78 -1.90 -3.17
C GLN A 82 18.39 -3.20 -3.71
N ARG A 83 19.32 -3.08 -4.66
CA ARG A 83 20.04 -4.24 -5.22
C ARG A 83 21.31 -4.51 -4.42
N ILE A 84 21.50 -5.77 -4.02
CA ILE A 84 22.74 -6.26 -3.40
C ILE A 84 23.16 -7.55 -4.11
N GLY A 85 24.12 -7.42 -5.03
CA GLY A 85 24.57 -8.53 -5.87
C GLY A 85 23.42 -9.17 -6.67
N PRO A 86 23.13 -10.48 -6.48
CA PRO A 86 22.04 -11.18 -7.16
C PRO A 86 20.68 -10.99 -6.48
N LYS A 87 20.61 -10.25 -5.36
CA LYS A 87 19.38 -10.04 -4.61
C LYS A 87 18.82 -8.64 -4.80
N VAL A 88 17.51 -8.53 -4.72
CA VAL A 88 16.80 -7.26 -4.56
C VAL A 88 16.07 -7.29 -3.23
N LEU A 89 16.36 -6.32 -2.37
CA LEU A 89 15.71 -6.19 -1.07
C LEU A 89 14.59 -5.15 -1.16
N LEU A 90 13.43 -5.47 -0.63
CA LEU A 90 12.39 -4.49 -0.32
C LEU A 90 12.63 -3.97 1.09
N ILE A 91 13.16 -2.76 1.18
CA ILE A 91 13.57 -2.15 2.45
C ILE A 91 12.49 -1.16 2.88
N GLN A 92 12.12 -1.21 4.15
CA GLN A 92 11.34 -0.21 4.85
C GLN A 92 12.28 0.62 5.73
N PRO A 93 12.54 1.89 5.37
CA PRO A 93 13.20 2.85 6.26
C PRO A 93 12.36 3.11 7.51
N ASN A 94 13.01 3.52 8.60
CA ASN A 94 12.34 3.85 9.84
C ASN A 94 12.13 5.36 9.96
N TYR A 95 10.94 5.83 9.60
CA TYR A 95 10.60 7.26 9.62
C TYR A 95 10.04 7.76 10.95
N ASP A 96 9.89 6.88 11.95
CA ASP A 96 9.50 7.26 13.30
C ASP A 96 10.64 7.96 14.05
N PHE A 97 11.89 7.76 13.59
CA PHE A 97 13.10 8.37 14.14
C PHE A 97 13.91 8.99 12.99
N ARG A 98 14.16 10.30 13.05
CA ARG A 98 14.91 11.01 12.00
C ARG A 98 15.67 12.20 12.56
N ALA A 99 16.61 12.75 11.81
CA ALA A 99 17.17 14.07 12.04
C ALA A 99 16.75 15.02 10.91
N VAL A 100 15.99 16.06 11.24
CA VAL A 100 15.63 17.12 10.27
C VAL A 100 16.67 18.23 10.34
N THR A 101 17.76 18.02 9.62
CA THR A 101 18.97 18.84 9.63
C THR A 101 19.56 18.94 8.23
N ASN A 102 20.42 19.92 7.98
CA ASN A 102 21.19 20.00 6.74
C ASN A 102 22.49 19.15 6.80
N ASP A 103 22.92 18.75 8.00
CA ASP A 103 24.13 17.95 8.20
C ASP A 103 23.92 16.48 7.74
N PRO A 104 24.67 16.00 6.72
CA PRO A 104 24.54 14.63 6.24
C PRO A 104 25.02 13.56 7.24
N ASP A 105 25.98 13.88 8.10
CA ASP A 105 26.53 12.93 9.07
C ASP A 105 25.58 12.77 10.28
N GLU A 106 24.91 13.84 10.69
CA GLU A 106 23.84 13.79 11.70
C GLU A 106 22.65 12.94 11.20
N ARG A 107 22.23 13.11 9.93
CA ARG A 107 21.19 12.25 9.32
C ARG A 107 21.60 10.79 9.30
N ARG A 108 22.85 10.50 8.90
CA ARG A 108 23.38 9.13 8.84
C ARG A 108 23.45 8.50 10.24
N ALA A 109 23.91 9.24 11.24
CA ALA A 109 24.00 8.74 12.62
C ALA A 109 22.64 8.28 13.16
N VAL A 110 21.56 9.01 12.86
CA VAL A 110 20.20 8.61 13.27
C VAL A 110 19.69 7.44 12.44
N GLU A 111 19.94 7.42 11.12
CA GLU A 111 19.58 6.29 10.26
C GLU A 111 20.26 4.97 10.71
N GLU A 112 21.52 5.03 11.15
CA GLU A 112 22.27 3.87 11.66
C GLU A 112 21.87 3.49 13.09
N ALA A 113 21.39 4.45 13.89
CA ALA A 113 20.96 4.21 15.27
C ALA A 113 19.61 3.49 15.38
N PHE A 114 18.73 3.61 14.38
CA PHE A 114 17.41 3.00 14.37
C PHE A 114 17.26 1.99 13.24
N ALA A 115 16.96 0.74 13.61
CA ALA A 115 16.88 -0.35 12.64
C ALA A 115 15.85 -0.07 11.53
N GLN A 116 16.28 -0.31 10.30
CA GLN A 116 15.42 -0.47 9.13
C GLN A 116 14.94 -1.93 9.05
N SER A 117 13.93 -2.20 8.22
CA SER A 117 13.41 -3.55 8.04
C SER A 117 13.51 -4.00 6.58
N VAL A 118 14.10 -5.18 6.36
CA VAL A 118 14.01 -5.87 5.05
C VAL A 118 12.73 -6.69 5.04
N LEU A 119 11.73 -6.23 4.29
CA LEU A 119 10.41 -6.87 4.25
C LEU A 119 10.36 -8.10 3.34
N TRP A 120 11.25 -8.15 2.35
CA TRP A 120 11.41 -9.26 1.42
C TRP A 120 12.76 -9.20 0.71
N GLY A 121 13.28 -10.37 0.31
CA GLY A 121 14.44 -10.50 -0.58
C GLY A 121 14.07 -11.31 -1.80
N PHE A 122 14.17 -10.70 -2.98
CA PHE A 122 13.99 -11.34 -4.28
C PHE A 122 15.32 -11.77 -4.87
N GLU A 123 15.28 -12.76 -5.75
CA GLU A 123 16.42 -13.15 -6.60
C GLU A 123 16.22 -12.63 -8.01
N VAL A 124 17.28 -12.08 -8.61
CA VAL A 124 17.28 -11.61 -10.00
C VAL A 124 17.21 -12.81 -10.94
N ALA A 125 16.12 -12.92 -11.69
CA ALA A 125 15.91 -14.01 -12.65
C ALA A 125 16.35 -13.64 -14.08
N ALA A 126 16.28 -12.36 -14.41
CA ALA A 126 16.67 -11.80 -15.69
C ALA A 126 17.02 -10.32 -15.52
N GLU A 127 17.88 -9.78 -16.38
CA GLU A 127 18.23 -8.35 -16.37
C GLU A 127 18.34 -7.80 -17.79
N GLU A 128 17.98 -6.53 -17.97
CA GLU A 128 18.05 -5.83 -19.24
C GLU A 128 18.29 -4.33 -18.97
N GLY A 129 19.49 -3.85 -19.29
CA GLY A 129 19.92 -2.51 -18.89
C GLY A 129 20.00 -2.38 -17.36
N SER A 130 19.34 -1.37 -16.80
CA SER A 130 19.23 -1.16 -15.34
C SER A 130 18.03 -1.88 -14.72
N SER A 131 17.13 -2.45 -15.52
CA SER A 131 15.96 -3.16 -15.03
C SER A 131 16.29 -4.61 -14.68
N VAL A 132 15.61 -5.14 -13.66
CA VAL A 132 15.66 -6.57 -13.34
C VAL A 132 14.26 -7.15 -13.27
N LEU A 133 14.14 -8.43 -13.62
CA LEU A 133 12.92 -9.20 -13.45
C LEU A 133 13.10 -10.16 -12.26
N VAL A 134 12.13 -10.15 -11.35
CA VAL A 134 12.10 -11.03 -10.18
C VAL A 134 10.80 -11.85 -10.14
N ASP A 135 10.87 -13.07 -9.60
CA ASP A 135 9.67 -13.84 -9.26
C ASP A 135 9.06 -13.27 -7.98
N ALA A 136 7.87 -12.66 -8.10
CA ALA A 136 7.16 -12.06 -6.97
C ALA A 136 6.07 -12.98 -6.40
N GLY A 137 5.98 -14.23 -6.88
CA GLY A 137 5.00 -15.23 -6.49
C GLY A 137 4.80 -15.35 -4.99
N SER A 138 5.86 -15.77 -4.30
CA SER A 138 5.85 -15.99 -2.85
C SER A 138 5.70 -14.71 -2.04
N PHE A 139 6.11 -13.55 -2.58
CA PHE A 139 5.93 -12.27 -1.91
C PHE A 139 4.45 -11.89 -1.81
N TYR A 140 3.68 -12.09 -2.87
CA TYR A 140 2.26 -11.77 -2.91
C TYR A 140 1.37 -12.85 -2.29
N LEU A 141 1.81 -14.12 -2.31
CA LEU A 141 1.03 -15.23 -1.74
C LEU A 141 1.26 -15.43 -0.23
N ARG A 142 2.02 -14.57 0.45
CA ARG A 142 2.26 -14.66 1.89
C ARG A 142 1.13 -14.01 2.69
N ASP A 143 1.03 -14.38 3.97
CA ASP A 143 0.18 -13.66 4.94
C ASP A 143 0.83 -12.31 5.32
N ALA A 144 0.62 -11.28 4.51
CA ALA A 144 1.20 -9.95 4.73
C ALA A 144 0.31 -9.07 5.61
N HIS A 145 -0.98 -9.41 5.73
CA HIS A 145 -1.96 -8.74 6.59
C HIS A 145 -1.97 -9.29 8.03
N ASP A 146 -1.22 -10.36 8.32
CA ASP A 146 -1.13 -11.01 9.63
C ASP A 146 -2.46 -11.61 10.10
N VAL A 147 -3.15 -12.31 9.20
CA VAL A 147 -4.40 -13.05 9.47
C VAL A 147 -4.17 -14.10 10.55
N VAL A 148 -3.08 -14.87 10.46
CA VAL A 148 -2.74 -15.88 11.47
C VAL A 148 -2.53 -15.22 12.85
N GLY A 149 -1.81 -14.11 12.90
CA GLY A 149 -1.59 -13.39 14.14
C GLY A 149 -2.88 -12.82 14.72
N ALA A 150 -3.77 -12.28 13.89
CA ALA A 150 -5.07 -11.76 14.31
C ALA A 150 -5.96 -12.85 14.93
N LEU A 151 -6.07 -14.01 14.27
CA LEU A 151 -6.81 -15.17 14.79
C LEU A 151 -6.23 -15.65 16.13
N LYS A 152 -4.90 -15.72 16.24
CA LYS A 152 -4.22 -16.12 17.47
C LYS A 152 -4.49 -15.12 18.61
N ARG A 153 -4.35 -13.82 18.36
CA ARG A 153 -4.57 -12.76 19.36
C ARG A 153 -6.02 -12.72 19.87
N SER A 154 -6.97 -13.08 19.01
CA SER A 154 -8.40 -13.14 19.33
C SER A 154 -8.85 -14.52 19.87
N ASN A 155 -7.91 -15.43 20.20
CA ASN A 155 -8.19 -16.80 20.68
C ASN A 155 -9.10 -17.61 19.75
N GLN A 156 -8.94 -17.45 18.44
CA GLN A 156 -9.76 -18.11 17.43
C GLN A 156 -9.16 -19.40 16.87
N GLY A 157 -8.13 -19.94 17.52
CA GLY A 157 -7.46 -21.19 17.12
C GLY A 157 -6.06 -20.95 16.57
N SER A 158 -5.41 -22.04 16.16
CA SER A 158 -4.05 -22.01 15.59
C SER A 158 -4.10 -22.35 14.11
N PHE A 159 -3.82 -21.35 13.28
CA PHE A 159 -3.88 -21.47 11.83
C PHE A 159 -2.51 -21.29 11.18
N LYS A 160 -2.35 -21.83 9.97
CA LYS A 160 -1.22 -21.59 9.09
C LYS A 160 -1.71 -21.41 7.66
N LEU A 161 -0.98 -20.63 6.88
CA LEU A 161 -1.24 -20.48 5.45
C LEU A 161 -1.04 -21.82 4.73
N ASP A 162 -1.98 -22.14 3.85
CA ASP A 162 -1.94 -23.31 2.98
C ASP A 162 -1.74 -22.86 1.52
N GLY A 163 -0.51 -23.00 1.05
CA GLY A 163 -0.14 -22.62 -0.31
C GLY A 163 -0.83 -23.46 -1.40
N SER A 164 -1.27 -24.69 -1.10
CA SER A 164 -1.95 -25.54 -2.08
C SER A 164 -3.38 -25.06 -2.38
N ARG A 165 -3.96 -24.29 -1.46
CA ARG A 165 -5.31 -23.72 -1.56
C ARG A 165 -5.28 -22.18 -1.68
N SER A 166 -4.14 -21.64 -2.10
CA SER A 166 -3.92 -20.21 -2.27
C SER A 166 -3.47 -19.91 -3.70
N ALA A 167 -3.97 -18.84 -4.29
CA ALA A 167 -3.72 -18.49 -5.68
C ALA A 167 -3.96 -17.00 -5.94
N PHE A 168 -3.42 -16.49 -7.04
CA PHE A 168 -3.70 -15.14 -7.50
C PHE A 168 -5.18 -14.95 -7.87
N TYR A 169 -5.73 -13.81 -7.48
CA TYR A 169 -7.05 -13.36 -7.88
C TYR A 169 -6.92 -12.32 -9.00
N LEU A 170 -6.85 -12.81 -10.24
CA LEU A 170 -6.61 -11.98 -11.42
C LEU A 170 -7.65 -10.87 -11.70
N PRO A 171 -8.97 -11.02 -11.40
CA PRO A 171 -9.95 -9.97 -11.72
C PRO A 171 -9.66 -8.59 -11.11
N ARG A 172 -8.88 -8.54 -10.02
CA ARG A 172 -8.44 -7.31 -9.33
C ARG A 172 -6.92 -7.13 -9.30
N THR A 173 -6.20 -7.99 -10.00
CA THR A 173 -4.77 -7.80 -10.27
C THR A 173 -4.63 -6.90 -11.48
N LYS A 174 -4.30 -5.63 -11.24
CA LYS A 174 -4.35 -4.55 -12.24
C LYS A 174 -3.16 -3.63 -12.09
N ASN A 175 -2.91 -2.84 -13.13
CA ASN A 175 -1.83 -1.88 -13.12
C ASN A 175 -2.32 -0.54 -13.67
N PHE A 176 -1.93 0.54 -13.01
CA PHE A 176 -2.33 1.91 -13.30
C PHE A 176 -1.09 2.80 -13.35
N PRO A 177 -1.19 4.02 -13.91
CA PRO A 177 -0.03 4.91 -14.01
C PRO A 177 0.63 5.24 -12.66
N GLN A 178 -0.15 5.28 -11.57
CA GLN A 178 0.33 5.72 -10.24
C GLN A 178 0.34 4.60 -9.20
N ASN A 179 -0.13 3.40 -9.55
CA ASN A 179 -0.14 2.28 -8.64
C ASN A 179 -0.20 0.91 -9.33
N THR A 180 0.37 -0.09 -8.68
CA THR A 180 0.40 -1.49 -9.11
C THR A 180 -0.31 -2.35 -8.07
N GLU A 181 -1.30 -3.11 -8.52
CA GLU A 181 -2.26 -3.80 -7.64
C GLU A 181 -2.25 -5.30 -7.90
N VAL A 182 -2.01 -6.10 -6.86
CA VAL A 182 -2.03 -7.57 -6.93
C VAL A 182 -2.90 -8.11 -5.81
N GLU A 183 -3.88 -8.94 -6.18
CA GLU A 183 -4.78 -9.59 -5.21
C GLU A 183 -4.51 -11.10 -5.17
N ALA A 184 -4.57 -11.68 -3.98
CA ALA A 184 -4.38 -13.10 -3.73
C ALA A 184 -5.53 -13.66 -2.88
N THR A 185 -6.07 -14.79 -3.31
CA THR A 185 -6.92 -15.64 -2.48
C THR A 185 -6.01 -16.49 -1.60
N LEU A 186 -6.08 -16.29 -0.28
CA LEU A 186 -5.26 -17.00 0.69
C LEU A 186 -6.16 -17.87 1.57
N THR A 187 -5.78 -19.13 1.72
CA THR A 187 -6.49 -20.07 2.59
C THR A 187 -5.61 -20.48 3.76
N PHE A 188 -6.18 -20.47 4.95
CA PHE A 188 -5.53 -20.81 6.21
C PHE A 188 -6.16 -22.09 6.78
N VAL A 189 -5.36 -23.14 7.01
CA VAL A 189 -5.78 -24.35 7.73
C VAL A 189 -5.44 -24.22 9.20
N GLY A 190 -6.31 -24.72 10.07
CA GLY A 190 -6.04 -24.73 11.49
C GLY A 190 -6.96 -25.61 12.30
N ASP A 191 -6.59 -25.77 13.56
CA ASP A 191 -7.32 -26.54 14.56
C ASP A 191 -7.89 -25.63 15.64
N ASP A 192 -8.84 -26.17 16.40
CA ASP A 192 -9.52 -25.49 17.52
C ASP A 192 -10.11 -24.11 17.18
N PRO A 193 -10.93 -24.00 16.10
CA PRO A 193 -11.53 -22.73 15.73
C PRO A 193 -12.38 -22.18 16.88
N GLY A 194 -12.20 -20.90 17.20
CA GLY A 194 -12.95 -20.21 18.23
C GLY A 194 -14.42 -19.97 17.84
N GLY A 195 -15.21 -19.49 18.81
CA GLY A 195 -16.64 -19.29 18.65
C GLY A 195 -17.03 -18.36 17.50
N TRP A 196 -16.29 -17.25 17.33
CA TRP A 196 -16.58 -16.27 16.27
C TRP A 196 -16.28 -16.85 14.89
N VAL A 197 -15.17 -17.56 14.72
CA VAL A 197 -14.87 -18.28 13.47
C VAL A 197 -15.97 -19.28 13.15
N ARG A 198 -16.42 -20.08 14.13
CA ARG A 198 -17.49 -21.08 13.92
C ARG A 198 -18.83 -20.46 13.51
N GLN A 199 -19.08 -19.20 13.86
CA GLN A 199 -20.33 -18.50 13.53
C GLN A 199 -20.36 -17.99 12.09
N VAL A 200 -19.21 -17.55 11.56
CA VAL A 200 -19.15 -16.83 10.27
C VAL A 200 -18.45 -17.60 9.16
N VAL A 201 -17.65 -18.63 9.50
CA VAL A 201 -16.91 -19.43 8.53
C VAL A 201 -17.61 -20.78 8.29
N PRO A 202 -17.96 -21.13 7.05
CA PRO A 202 -18.73 -22.35 6.76
C PRO A 202 -17.96 -23.64 7.04
N THR A 203 -16.63 -23.64 6.88
CA THR A 203 -15.74 -24.72 7.30
C THR A 203 -14.72 -24.14 8.27
N PRO A 204 -14.97 -24.18 9.58
CA PRO A 204 -14.18 -23.43 10.57
C PRO A 204 -12.67 -23.74 10.59
N GLN A 205 -12.27 -24.93 10.14
CA GLN A 205 -10.86 -25.36 10.03
C GLN A 205 -10.15 -24.83 8.76
N ALA A 206 -10.88 -24.15 7.87
CA ALA A 206 -10.37 -23.62 6.61
C ALA A 206 -10.95 -22.21 6.35
N ILE A 207 -10.15 -21.20 6.68
CA ILE A 207 -10.53 -19.79 6.51
C ILE A 207 -9.91 -19.27 5.21
N THR A 208 -10.72 -18.78 4.29
CA THR A 208 -10.25 -18.16 3.05
C THR A 208 -10.58 -16.68 3.04
N VAL A 209 -9.58 -15.86 2.76
CA VAL A 209 -9.71 -14.40 2.59
C VAL A 209 -9.07 -13.98 1.28
N ARG A 210 -9.34 -12.74 0.85
CA ARG A 210 -8.57 -12.10 -0.22
C ARG A 210 -7.72 -11.01 0.39
N GLN A 211 -6.42 -11.10 0.17
CA GLN A 211 -5.43 -10.09 0.53
C GLN A 211 -5.01 -9.33 -0.71
N HIS A 212 -4.80 -8.04 -0.52
CA HIS A 212 -4.42 -7.14 -1.59
C HIS A 212 -3.09 -6.46 -1.29
N HIS A 213 -2.29 -6.26 -2.34
CA HIS A 213 -1.02 -5.55 -2.31
C HIS A 213 -1.09 -4.38 -3.28
N SER A 214 -0.78 -3.19 -2.77
CA SER A 214 -0.76 -1.96 -3.54
C SER A 214 0.62 -1.32 -3.44
N PHE A 215 1.28 -1.11 -4.58
CA PHE A 215 2.48 -0.27 -4.68
C PHE A 215 2.07 1.06 -5.28
N VAL A 216 2.14 2.14 -4.51
CA VAL A 216 1.62 3.46 -4.86
C VAL A 216 2.77 4.46 -4.97
N GLN A 217 2.77 5.22 -6.06
CA GLN A 217 3.70 6.32 -6.26
C GLN A 217 3.55 7.39 -5.17
N LEU A 218 4.67 7.86 -4.60
CA LEU A 218 4.64 9.00 -3.68
C LEU A 218 4.29 10.30 -4.43
N PRO A 219 3.60 11.25 -3.76
CA PRO A 219 3.34 12.56 -4.33
C PRO A 219 4.62 13.39 -4.46
N ASP A 220 4.54 14.51 -5.18
CA ASP A 220 5.66 15.46 -5.25
C ASP A 220 6.02 16.07 -3.87
N GLY A 221 7.21 16.65 -3.78
CA GLY A 221 7.74 17.31 -2.57
C GLY A 221 7.12 18.67 -2.24
N ASN A 222 6.09 19.14 -2.95
CA ASN A 222 5.50 20.47 -2.76
C ASN A 222 4.38 20.50 -1.71
N PHE A 223 4.23 19.44 -0.90
CA PHE A 223 3.28 19.44 0.20
C PHE A 223 3.80 20.28 1.36
N LYS A 224 2.95 21.13 1.93
CA LYS A 224 3.26 21.89 3.15
C LYS A 224 2.58 21.24 4.36
N PRO A 225 3.33 20.54 5.22
CA PRO A 225 2.79 19.97 6.45
C PRO A 225 2.19 21.07 7.35
N ARG A 226 1.19 20.70 8.16
CA ARG A 226 0.65 21.59 9.20
C ARG A 226 0.82 20.91 10.55
N ARG A 227 1.44 21.63 11.49
CA ARG A 227 1.64 21.16 12.87
C ARG A 227 0.29 20.87 13.52
N PHE A 228 0.26 19.83 14.33
CA PHE A 228 -0.89 19.46 15.14
C PHE A 228 -1.09 20.49 16.26
N ASP A 229 -2.35 20.84 16.52
CA ASP A 229 -2.78 21.62 17.68
C ASP A 229 -3.76 20.77 18.48
N PRO A 230 -3.55 20.55 19.79
CA PRO A 230 -4.39 19.68 20.61
C PRO A 230 -5.84 20.15 20.75
N ARG A 231 -6.13 21.43 20.44
CA ARG A 231 -7.50 21.97 20.43
C ARG A 231 -8.25 21.59 19.15
N ALA A 232 -7.56 21.01 18.16
CA ALA A 232 -8.14 20.63 16.89
C ALA A 232 -8.39 19.11 16.85
N GLY A 233 -9.58 18.69 16.42
CA GLY A 233 -9.98 17.28 16.31
C GLY A 233 -9.36 16.53 15.13
N PHE A 234 -8.11 16.82 14.77
CA PHE A 234 -7.39 16.15 13.69
C PHE A 234 -6.55 14.98 14.23
N PHE A 235 -6.37 13.97 13.41
CA PHE A 235 -5.35 12.94 13.57
C PHE A 235 -4.21 13.20 12.59
N GLY A 236 -3.08 12.52 12.75
CA GLY A 236 -2.00 12.57 11.77
C GLY A 236 -0.71 11.96 12.27
N PRO A 237 0.34 11.98 11.43
CA PRO A 237 1.59 11.32 11.75
C PRO A 237 2.37 12.10 12.82
N SER A 238 3.19 11.35 13.55
CA SER A 238 4.19 11.89 14.47
C SER A 238 5.50 11.13 14.33
N TYR A 239 6.60 11.78 14.67
CA TYR A 239 7.93 11.18 14.70
C TYR A 239 8.80 11.86 15.74
N MET A 240 9.92 11.24 16.10
CA MET A 240 10.97 11.82 16.94
C MET A 240 12.07 12.42 16.06
N ASP A 241 12.37 13.70 16.28
CA ASP A 241 13.40 14.45 15.56
C ASP A 241 14.66 14.61 16.41
N TYR A 242 15.68 13.81 16.15
CA TYR A 242 16.93 13.76 16.92
C TYR A 242 17.85 14.96 16.65
N ALA A 243 17.52 15.81 15.67
CA ALA A 243 18.14 17.12 15.50
C ALA A 243 17.49 18.22 16.35
N THR A 244 16.52 17.88 17.21
CA THR A 244 15.82 18.85 18.05
C THR A 244 16.77 19.47 19.09
N PRO A 245 16.83 20.81 19.21
CA PRO A 245 17.60 21.47 20.24
C PRO A 245 17.20 21.06 21.66
N ILE A 246 18.16 21.11 22.59
CA ILE A 246 17.90 20.85 24.01
C ILE A 246 16.83 21.83 24.52
N GLY A 247 15.82 21.29 25.21
CA GLY A 247 14.70 22.06 25.76
C GLY A 247 13.48 22.16 24.84
N GLU A 248 13.57 21.71 23.59
CA GLU A 248 12.43 21.62 22.68
C GLU A 248 11.80 20.21 22.66
N PRO A 249 10.49 20.09 22.36
CA PRO A 249 9.85 18.78 22.21
C PRO A 249 10.45 17.99 21.03
N ILE A 250 11.07 16.84 21.33
CA ILE A 250 11.63 15.94 20.32
C ILE A 250 10.55 15.36 19.39
N VAL A 251 9.36 15.12 19.93
CA VAL A 251 8.22 14.58 19.17
C VAL A 251 7.60 15.70 18.33
N LYS A 252 7.61 15.51 17.01
CA LYS A 252 6.92 16.39 16.06
C LYS A 252 5.61 15.75 15.66
N ARG A 253 4.53 16.53 15.63
CA ARG A 253 3.16 16.07 15.33
C ARG A 253 2.54 16.91 14.22
N PHE A 254 1.87 16.26 13.28
CA PHE A 254 1.23 16.91 12.14
C PHE A 254 -0.22 16.42 11.99
N ILE A 255 -1.02 17.18 11.24
CA ILE A 255 -2.36 16.76 10.86
C ILE A 255 -2.36 16.08 9.49
N SER A 256 -3.18 15.04 9.34
CA SER A 256 -3.57 14.48 8.06
C SER A 256 -4.58 15.43 7.39
N ARG A 257 -4.27 15.85 6.16
CA ARG A 257 -5.12 16.77 5.39
C ARG A 257 -4.86 16.65 3.90
N HIS A 258 -5.88 16.99 3.13
CA HIS A 258 -5.74 17.22 1.70
C HIS A 258 -4.85 18.44 1.41
N ARG A 259 -4.10 18.34 0.29
CA ARG A 259 -3.41 19.49 -0.31
C ARG A 259 -4.45 20.37 -1.00
N LEU A 260 -4.77 21.51 -0.40
CA LEU A 260 -5.73 22.46 -0.95
C LEU A 260 -5.09 23.84 -1.08
N GLN A 261 -5.18 24.42 -2.27
CA GLN A 261 -4.60 25.72 -2.63
C GLN A 261 -5.59 26.49 -3.52
N LYS A 262 -5.76 27.79 -3.25
CA LYS A 262 -6.58 28.68 -4.07
C LYS A 262 -5.89 28.93 -5.41
N LYS A 263 -6.67 29.00 -6.51
CA LYS A 263 -6.16 29.47 -7.80
C LYS A 263 -5.70 30.92 -7.73
N ASN A 264 -6.45 31.77 -7.03
CA ASN A 264 -6.05 33.14 -6.67
C ASN A 264 -5.89 33.25 -5.14
N PRO A 265 -4.65 33.21 -4.62
CA PRO A 265 -4.37 33.30 -3.19
C PRO A 265 -4.82 34.62 -2.54
N SER A 266 -4.89 35.72 -3.31
CA SER A 266 -5.25 37.05 -2.80
C SER A 266 -6.76 37.28 -2.77
N ALA A 267 -7.56 36.43 -3.40
CA ALA A 267 -9.01 36.55 -3.39
C ALA A 267 -9.60 35.98 -2.10
N GLU A 268 -10.60 36.68 -1.53
CA GLU A 268 -11.37 36.20 -0.38
C GLU A 268 -12.04 34.86 -0.69
N VAL A 269 -12.66 34.73 -1.87
CA VAL A 269 -13.22 33.49 -2.40
C VAL A 269 -12.48 33.11 -3.69
N SER A 270 -12.00 31.87 -3.77
CA SER A 270 -11.35 31.35 -4.98
C SER A 270 -11.62 29.86 -5.16
N GLU A 271 -11.62 29.39 -6.41
CA GLU A 271 -11.63 27.94 -6.69
C GLU A 271 -10.32 27.29 -6.23
N ALA A 272 -10.37 26.00 -5.95
CA ALA A 272 -9.17 25.21 -5.70
C ALA A 272 -8.41 24.92 -7.00
N ILE A 273 -7.07 24.87 -6.93
CA ILE A 273 -6.23 24.37 -8.04
C ILE A 273 -6.59 22.91 -8.34
N LYS A 274 -6.67 22.08 -7.30
CA LYS A 274 -7.16 20.70 -7.36
C LYS A 274 -8.28 20.54 -6.33
N PRO A 275 -9.55 20.42 -6.74
CA PRO A 275 -10.64 20.09 -5.83
C PRO A 275 -10.44 18.72 -5.19
N ILE A 276 -10.97 18.56 -3.98
CA ILE A 276 -11.09 17.28 -3.29
C ILE A 276 -12.36 16.63 -3.80
N VAL A 277 -12.21 15.49 -4.47
CA VAL A 277 -13.33 14.72 -5.00
C VAL A 277 -13.28 13.33 -4.38
N TYR A 278 -14.34 13.00 -3.66
CA TYR A 278 -14.61 11.65 -3.20
C TYR A 278 -15.66 11.00 -4.09
N TYR A 279 -15.48 9.72 -4.36
CA TYR A 279 -16.36 8.91 -5.20
C TYR A 279 -17.06 7.88 -4.33
N LEU A 280 -18.38 7.92 -4.29
CA LEU A 280 -19.18 6.90 -3.62
C LEU A 280 -19.24 5.65 -4.49
N ASP A 281 -19.00 4.49 -3.86
CA ASP A 281 -19.15 3.19 -4.48
C ASP A 281 -20.55 3.03 -5.10
N ARG A 282 -20.59 2.53 -6.34
CA ARG A 282 -21.86 2.28 -7.06
C ARG A 282 -22.69 1.19 -6.40
N GLY A 283 -22.05 0.31 -5.61
CA GLY A 283 -22.69 -0.77 -4.88
C GLY A 283 -23.55 -0.32 -3.69
N THR A 284 -23.48 0.94 -3.28
CA THR A 284 -24.36 1.45 -2.22
C THR A 284 -25.83 1.41 -2.66
N PRO A 285 -26.72 0.72 -1.91
CA PRO A 285 -28.14 0.61 -2.27
C PRO A 285 -28.91 1.89 -1.91
N GLU A 286 -30.06 2.10 -2.56
CA GLU A 286 -31.04 3.08 -2.08
C GLU A 286 -31.79 2.57 -0.85
N PRO A 287 -32.23 3.45 0.06
CA PRO A 287 -32.09 4.92 0.05
C PRO A 287 -30.74 5.44 0.60
N ILE A 288 -29.85 4.55 1.04
CA ILE A 288 -28.60 4.91 1.71
C ILE A 288 -27.68 5.72 0.79
N ARG A 289 -27.62 5.36 -0.49
CA ARG A 289 -26.81 6.08 -1.48
C ARG A 289 -27.18 7.56 -1.57
N SER A 290 -28.47 7.88 -1.67
CA SER A 290 -28.94 9.26 -1.72
C SER A 290 -28.56 10.02 -0.45
N ALA A 291 -28.78 9.42 0.71
CA ALA A 291 -28.44 10.02 2.00
C ALA A 291 -26.93 10.26 2.17
N LEU A 292 -26.09 9.30 1.76
CA LEU A 292 -24.63 9.44 1.81
C LEU A 292 -24.13 10.54 0.88
N LEU A 293 -24.64 10.62 -0.35
CA LEU A 293 -24.26 11.68 -1.29
C LEU A 293 -24.64 13.06 -0.75
N GLU A 294 -25.86 13.22 -0.24
CA GLU A 294 -26.32 14.50 0.30
C GLU A 294 -25.53 14.91 1.54
N GLY A 295 -25.48 14.03 2.55
CA GLY A 295 -24.80 14.32 3.82
C GLY A 295 -23.30 14.55 3.64
N ALA A 296 -22.63 13.79 2.77
CA ALA A 296 -21.21 14.00 2.52
C ALA A 296 -20.95 15.31 1.76
N ARG A 297 -21.85 15.73 0.86
CA ARG A 297 -21.72 17.02 0.14
C ARG A 297 -21.86 18.24 1.05
N TRP A 298 -22.51 18.13 2.21
CA TRP A 298 -22.62 19.25 3.16
C TRP A 298 -21.24 19.75 3.64
N TRP A 299 -20.21 18.91 3.62
CA TRP A 299 -18.84 19.35 3.93
C TRP A 299 -18.37 20.49 3.03
N ASN A 300 -18.86 20.62 1.79
CA ASN A 300 -18.52 21.74 0.92
C ASN A 300 -18.88 23.09 1.54
N GLN A 301 -19.92 23.18 2.38
CA GLN A 301 -20.26 24.42 3.10
C GLN A 301 -19.12 24.86 4.02
N ALA A 302 -18.45 23.93 4.69
CA ALA A 302 -17.28 24.24 5.53
C ALA A 302 -16.11 24.75 4.68
N PHE A 303 -15.87 24.16 3.51
CA PHE A 303 -14.83 24.65 2.58
C PHE A 303 -15.17 26.04 2.03
N GLU A 304 -16.44 26.30 1.69
CA GLU A 304 -16.92 27.62 1.25
C GLU A 304 -16.77 28.68 2.33
N ALA A 305 -17.08 28.36 3.58
CA ALA A 305 -16.85 29.24 4.73
C ALA A 305 -15.36 29.57 4.92
N THR A 306 -14.44 28.72 4.46
CA THR A 306 -12.99 29.01 4.46
C THR A 306 -12.49 29.74 3.20
N GLY A 307 -13.42 30.21 2.34
CA GLY A 307 -13.11 30.97 1.14
C GLY A 307 -12.79 30.12 -0.10
N PHE A 308 -13.14 28.82 -0.10
CA PHE A 308 -12.98 27.96 -1.27
C PHE A 308 -14.30 27.73 -1.99
N ARG A 309 -14.37 28.09 -3.28
CA ARG A 309 -15.54 27.81 -4.10
C ARG A 309 -15.50 26.36 -4.63
N ASN A 310 -16.52 25.57 -4.33
CA ASN A 310 -16.74 24.21 -4.86
C ASN A 310 -15.49 23.30 -4.78
N ALA A 311 -14.76 23.39 -3.65
CA ALA A 311 -13.49 22.70 -3.49
C ALA A 311 -13.63 21.28 -2.94
N PHE A 312 -14.80 20.93 -2.40
CA PHE A 312 -15.07 19.59 -1.91
C PHE A 312 -16.31 19.04 -2.59
N ARG A 313 -16.18 17.85 -3.20
CA ARG A 313 -17.25 17.23 -3.97
C ARG A 313 -17.34 15.76 -3.62
N VAL A 314 -18.58 15.27 -3.67
CA VAL A 314 -18.86 13.84 -3.59
C VAL A 314 -19.71 13.46 -4.79
N GLU A 315 -19.22 12.50 -5.55
CA GLU A 315 -19.80 12.07 -6.82
C GLU A 315 -20.03 10.56 -6.77
N ILE A 316 -20.93 10.02 -7.59
CA ILE A 316 -20.98 8.58 -7.79
C ILE A 316 -19.76 8.20 -8.61
N MET A 317 -19.11 7.09 -8.26
CA MET A 317 -17.98 6.60 -9.05
C MET A 317 -18.39 6.42 -10.53
N PRO A 318 -17.63 6.98 -11.49
CA PRO A 318 -17.93 6.86 -12.91
C PRO A 318 -18.01 5.40 -13.34
N GLU A 319 -18.88 5.12 -14.30
CA GLU A 319 -18.94 3.79 -14.90
C GLU A 319 -17.60 3.44 -15.59
N GLY A 320 -17.12 2.22 -15.37
CA GLY A 320 -15.82 1.76 -15.88
C GLY A 320 -14.59 2.23 -15.10
N ALA A 321 -14.71 3.18 -14.16
CA ALA A 321 -13.61 3.52 -13.26
C ALA A 321 -13.35 2.35 -12.29
N ASP A 322 -12.08 2.10 -11.97
CA ASP A 322 -11.71 1.04 -11.03
C ASP A 322 -11.52 1.61 -9.61
N PRO A 323 -12.19 1.06 -8.58
CA PRO A 323 -12.00 1.47 -7.18
C PRO A 323 -10.58 1.31 -6.65
N MET A 324 -9.73 0.51 -7.30
CA MET A 324 -8.33 0.34 -6.91
C MET A 324 -7.39 1.35 -7.59
N ASP A 325 -7.87 2.19 -8.51
CA ASP A 325 -7.04 3.23 -9.10
C ASP A 325 -6.89 4.41 -8.12
N VAL A 326 -5.68 4.65 -7.64
CA VAL A 326 -5.40 5.62 -6.56
C VAL A 326 -5.71 7.07 -6.95
N ARG A 327 -6.00 7.33 -8.23
CA ARG A 327 -6.44 8.63 -8.72
C ARG A 327 -7.85 8.99 -8.22
N TYR A 328 -8.61 8.03 -7.71
CA TYR A 328 -9.95 8.21 -7.17
C TYR A 328 -9.94 8.04 -5.64
N ASN A 329 -10.39 9.05 -4.89
CA ASN A 329 -10.63 8.87 -3.45
C ASN A 329 -11.97 8.16 -3.26
N LEU A 330 -11.98 6.88 -2.90
CA LEU A 330 -13.20 6.09 -2.78
C LEU A 330 -13.82 6.20 -1.38
N ILE A 331 -15.14 6.41 -1.32
CA ILE A 331 -15.97 6.09 -0.16
C ILE A 331 -16.53 4.69 -0.43
N GLN A 332 -15.90 3.69 0.19
CA GLN A 332 -16.26 2.29 -0.01
C GLN A 332 -17.51 1.93 0.81
N TRP A 333 -18.45 1.22 0.18
CA TRP A 333 -19.54 0.56 0.88
C TRP A 333 -19.07 -0.80 1.38
N VAL A 334 -19.07 -0.99 2.70
CA VAL A 334 -18.59 -2.21 3.37
C VAL A 334 -19.75 -3.05 3.86
#